data_AF-A0A925EKC2-F1
#
_entry.id   AF-A0A925EKC2-F1
#
_cell.length_a   1.000
_cell.length_b   1.000
_cell.length_c   1.000
_cell.angle_alpha   90.00
_cell.angle_beta   90.00
_cell.angle_gamma   90.00
#
_symmetry.space_group_name_H-M   'P 1'
#
loop_
_entity.id
_entity.type
_entity.pdbx_description
1 polymer ?
#
loop_
_entity_poly.entity_id
_entity_poly.type
_entity_poly.pdbx_seq_one_letter_code
_entity_poly.pdbx_strand_id
1 'polypeptide(L)'
;MSVISVENISKQYTLGVAQKQRSLRETLTEGVRGLFQKRETVPESSFWALKDVSFEVAEGDRVGIVGRNGAGKSTLLKLLSRISEPTTGRISLRGRVASLLEVGTGFHPELTGRENIYLNGAVLGMSKAEIARKFDEIVDFSEVERFLDTPVKRYSSGMYVRLAFAVAAHLEPEILVVDEVLAVGDAQFQKKCLGKMEDVSSSGRTVLFVSHQMSSVTTLCNKGIWLVNGQVAMTGDVEEVTSQYMLHGSDRTGEVIFDQPTKSNGFVFKRLTLLNGAGEVTSIQDVRRPIRLQIEYASESTQRNLEISFKVNSAMGEAIFTADRSVSCGKLVEKGSHIAEIEIPALFLVPGTYSIDIAAHVPFVQILAHHQSILSFEIEETGSPRAMYHGQAYGKVLVDFPWREQITSSRII
;
A
#
# COMPACT_ATOMS: atom_id res chain seq x y z
N MET A 1 -24.93 -11.24 -4.36
CA MET A 1 -24.60 -12.35 -5.28
C MET A 1 -23.11 -12.25 -5.59
N SER A 2 -22.36 -13.35 -5.71
CA SER A 2 -20.93 -13.27 -6.08
C SER A 2 -20.76 -12.91 -7.56
N VAL A 3 -19.94 -11.89 -7.83
CA VAL A 3 -19.58 -11.41 -9.18
C VAL A 3 -18.16 -11.82 -9.57
N ILE A 4 -17.32 -12.10 -8.58
CA ILE A 4 -16.00 -12.71 -8.74
C ILE A 4 -15.97 -13.95 -7.86
N SER A 5 -15.65 -15.10 -8.45
CA SER A 5 -15.31 -16.33 -7.73
C SER A 5 -13.93 -16.80 -8.20
N VAL A 6 -13.02 -16.99 -7.25
CA VAL A 6 -11.67 -17.50 -7.45
C VAL A 6 -11.58 -18.82 -6.72
N GLU A 7 -11.25 -19.88 -7.44
CA GLU A 7 -11.26 -21.26 -6.94
C GLU A 7 -9.89 -21.91 -7.19
N ASN A 8 -9.14 -22.11 -6.10
CA ASN A 8 -7.88 -22.86 -6.04
C ASN A 8 -6.85 -22.41 -7.08
N ILE A 9 -6.77 -21.10 -7.31
CA ILE A 9 -5.90 -20.52 -8.31
C ILE A 9 -4.45 -20.61 -7.87
N SER A 10 -3.62 -21.19 -8.74
CA SER A 10 -2.17 -21.16 -8.60
C SER A 10 -1.52 -20.62 -9.87
N LYS A 11 -0.41 -19.90 -9.70
CA LYS A 11 0.38 -19.35 -10.80
C LYS A 11 1.86 -19.56 -10.53
N GLN A 12 2.48 -20.35 -11.40
CA GLN A 12 3.92 -20.59 -11.42
C GLN A 12 4.58 -19.77 -12.52
N TYR A 13 5.78 -19.25 -12.24
CA TYR A 13 6.65 -18.63 -13.23
C TYR A 13 7.98 -19.39 -13.27
N THR A 14 8.55 -19.50 -14.47
CA THR A 14 9.88 -20.08 -14.69
C THR A 14 10.90 -18.94 -14.81
N LEU A 15 11.95 -18.96 -13.98
CA LEU A 15 13.04 -18.00 -14.03
C LEU A 15 14.03 -18.40 -15.14
N GLY A 16 14.53 -17.42 -15.89
CA GLY A 16 15.63 -17.62 -16.84
C GLY A 16 15.23 -17.92 -18.29
N VAL A 17 13.93 -17.99 -18.61
CA VAL A 17 13.48 -18.07 -20.01
C VAL A 17 13.14 -16.66 -20.49
N ALA A 18 14.15 -15.93 -20.96
CA ALA A 18 13.88 -14.94 -22.00
C ALA A 18 13.20 -15.72 -23.13
N GLN A 19 11.95 -15.39 -23.46
CA GLN A 19 11.21 -15.97 -24.58
C GLN A 19 12.01 -15.71 -25.88
N LYS A 20 13.00 -16.57 -26.16
CA LYS A 20 13.45 -16.82 -27.52
C LYS A 20 12.24 -17.44 -28.19
N GLN A 21 11.58 -16.67 -29.06
CA GLN A 21 10.57 -17.20 -29.97
C GLN A 21 11.14 -18.48 -30.57
N ARG A 22 10.61 -19.64 -30.13
CA ARG A 22 10.95 -20.93 -30.73
C ARG A 22 10.47 -20.85 -32.17
N SER A 23 11.38 -20.56 -33.09
CA SER A 23 11.05 -20.54 -34.51
C SER A 23 10.76 -21.97 -34.94
N LEU A 24 9.75 -22.18 -35.79
CA LEU A 24 9.37 -23.49 -36.33
C LEU A 24 10.56 -24.26 -36.97
N ARG A 25 11.64 -23.56 -37.31
CA ARG A 25 12.90 -24.13 -37.81
C ARG A 25 13.72 -24.87 -36.74
N GLU A 26 13.65 -24.44 -35.48
CA GLU A 26 14.36 -25.10 -34.37
C GLU A 26 13.68 -26.43 -33.98
N THR A 27 12.35 -26.51 -34.05
CA THR A 27 11.61 -27.75 -33.77
C THR A 27 11.92 -28.85 -34.80
N LEU A 28 12.19 -28.49 -36.05
CA LEU A 28 12.56 -29.43 -37.11
C LEU A 28 14.02 -29.90 -37.02
N THR A 29 14.92 -29.10 -36.44
CA THR A 29 16.34 -29.47 -36.30
C THR A 29 16.63 -30.29 -35.03
N GLU A 30 15.79 -30.18 -34.00
CA GLU A 30 15.90 -31.04 -32.80
C GLU A 30 15.46 -32.49 -33.06
N GLY A 31 14.53 -32.74 -34.00
CA GLY A 31 14.13 -34.11 -34.39
C GLY A 31 15.26 -34.96 -34.98
N VAL A 32 16.32 -34.32 -35.50
CA VAL A 32 17.49 -35.01 -36.10
C VAL A 32 18.68 -35.07 -35.13
N ARG A 33 18.76 -34.18 -34.14
CA ARG A 33 19.84 -34.15 -33.13
C ARG A 33 19.52 -34.87 -31.81
N GLY A 34 18.26 -35.22 -31.56
CA GLY A 34 17.79 -35.85 -30.32
C GLY A 34 18.31 -37.25 -30.00
N LEU A 35 19.10 -37.87 -30.89
CA LEU A 35 19.60 -39.24 -30.70
C LEU A 35 20.99 -39.33 -30.02
N PHE A 36 21.73 -38.22 -29.86
CA PHE A 36 23.16 -38.32 -29.45
C PHE A 36 23.68 -37.31 -28.41
N GLN A 37 22.83 -36.53 -27.72
CA GLN A 37 23.32 -35.65 -26.64
C GLN A 37 22.48 -35.78 -25.36
N LYS A 38 23.12 -36.35 -24.34
CA LYS A 38 22.70 -36.29 -22.94
C LYS A 38 22.75 -34.82 -22.50
N ARG A 39 21.63 -34.10 -22.61
CA ARG A 39 21.50 -32.71 -22.14
C ARG A 39 21.59 -32.70 -20.62
N GLU A 40 22.66 -32.11 -20.08
CA GLU A 40 22.66 -31.60 -18.70
C GLU A 40 21.53 -30.56 -18.59
N THR A 41 20.48 -30.92 -17.88
CA THR A 41 19.35 -30.04 -17.56
C THR A 41 19.82 -29.00 -16.56
N VAL A 42 20.08 -27.78 -17.03
CA VAL A 42 20.12 -26.60 -16.16
C VAL A 42 18.81 -26.59 -15.37
N PRO A 43 18.82 -26.49 -14.02
CA PRO A 43 17.59 -26.46 -13.26
C PRO A 43 16.74 -25.27 -13.71
N GLU A 44 15.57 -25.54 -14.31
CA GLU A 44 14.53 -24.54 -14.46
C GLU A 44 14.07 -24.15 -13.06
N SER A 45 14.71 -23.13 -12.49
CA SER A 45 14.25 -22.56 -11.22
C SER A 45 12.88 -21.94 -11.48
N SER A 46 11.83 -22.56 -10.93
CA SER A 46 10.46 -22.06 -10.99
C SER A 46 10.04 -21.60 -9.61
N PHE A 47 9.17 -20.59 -9.56
CA PHE A 47 8.61 -20.10 -8.31
C PHE A 47 7.09 -19.94 -8.44
N TRP A 48 6.39 -20.15 -7.32
CA TRP A 48 4.95 -19.93 -7.22
C TRP A 48 4.71 -18.49 -6.79
N ALA A 49 4.09 -17.71 -7.66
CA ALA A 49 3.65 -16.35 -7.33
C ALA A 49 2.30 -16.36 -6.60
N LEU A 50 1.44 -17.33 -6.93
CA LEU A 50 0.20 -17.63 -6.22
C LEU A 50 0.06 -19.14 -6.07
N LYS A 51 -0.51 -19.59 -4.96
CA LYS A 51 -0.74 -21.00 -4.70
C LYS A 51 -2.06 -21.20 -3.95
N ASP A 52 -2.93 -22.04 -4.51
CA ASP A 52 -4.20 -22.47 -3.89
C ASP A 52 -5.06 -21.32 -3.35
N VAL A 53 -5.13 -20.21 -4.10
CA VAL A 53 -5.90 -19.01 -3.71
C VAL A 53 -7.38 -19.21 -4.03
N SER A 54 -8.24 -19.04 -3.02
CA SER A 54 -9.70 -19.07 -3.16
C SER A 54 -10.37 -17.91 -2.40
N PHE A 55 -11.31 -17.22 -3.05
CA PHE A 55 -12.17 -16.21 -2.41
C PHE A 55 -13.34 -15.83 -3.33
N GLU A 56 -14.36 -15.19 -2.75
CA GLU A 56 -15.49 -14.62 -3.48
C GLU A 56 -15.63 -13.13 -3.19
N VAL A 57 -16.15 -12.38 -4.16
CA VAL A 57 -16.50 -10.96 -4.03
C VAL A 57 -17.94 -10.75 -4.45
N ALA A 58 -18.73 -10.11 -3.60
CA ALA A 58 -20.12 -9.80 -3.91
C ALA A 58 -20.24 -8.54 -4.76
N GLU A 59 -21.34 -8.44 -5.50
CA GLU A 59 -21.68 -7.24 -6.26
C GLU A 59 -21.74 -6.01 -5.35
N GLY A 60 -21.04 -4.94 -5.75
CA GLY A 60 -20.98 -3.68 -5.02
C GLY A 60 -19.94 -3.64 -3.89
N ASP A 61 -19.27 -4.77 -3.62
CA ASP A 61 -18.15 -4.77 -2.67
C ASP A 61 -16.95 -4.00 -3.23
N ARG A 62 -16.30 -3.27 -2.34
CA ARG A 62 -15.04 -2.57 -2.58
C ARG A 62 -13.98 -3.29 -1.77
N VAL A 63 -13.18 -4.11 -2.43
CA VAL A 63 -12.27 -5.05 -1.78
C VAL A 63 -10.83 -4.55 -1.93
N GLY A 64 -10.19 -4.29 -0.78
CA GLY A 64 -8.77 -3.98 -0.69
C GLY A 64 -7.93 -5.25 -0.66
N ILE A 65 -6.94 -5.37 -1.56
CA ILE A 65 -5.99 -6.47 -1.55
C ILE A 65 -4.68 -5.97 -0.92
N VAL A 66 -4.38 -6.43 0.28
CA VAL A 66 -3.23 -6.00 1.10
C VAL A 66 -2.19 -7.12 1.22
N GLY A 67 -0.95 -6.75 1.50
CA GLY A 67 0.15 -7.71 1.67
C GLY A 67 1.51 -7.09 1.34
N ARG A 68 2.60 -7.72 1.79
CA ARG A 68 3.97 -7.26 1.53
C ARG A 68 4.32 -7.25 0.03
N ASN A 69 5.41 -6.59 -0.33
CA ASN A 69 5.98 -6.70 -1.67
C ASN A 69 6.35 -8.16 -1.96
N GLY A 70 6.04 -8.63 -3.17
CA GLY A 70 6.21 -10.05 -3.53
C GLY A 70 5.12 -11.00 -3.02
N ALA A 71 4.10 -10.53 -2.29
CA ALA A 71 3.01 -11.39 -1.79
C ALA A 71 2.06 -11.95 -2.88
N GLY A 72 2.21 -11.52 -4.14
CA GLY A 72 1.39 -12.01 -5.26
C GLY A 72 0.28 -11.06 -5.72
N LYS A 73 0.12 -9.86 -5.13
CA LYS A 73 -0.95 -8.89 -5.46
C LYS A 73 -1.04 -8.58 -6.97
N SER A 74 0.06 -8.14 -7.59
CA SER A 74 0.07 -7.82 -9.03
C SER A 74 -0.14 -9.04 -9.91
N THR A 75 0.28 -10.23 -9.47
CA THR A 75 -0.02 -11.48 -10.17
C THR A 75 -1.52 -11.77 -10.12
N LEU A 76 -2.14 -11.65 -8.95
CA LEU A 76 -3.57 -11.84 -8.77
C LEU A 76 -4.36 -10.87 -9.67
N LEU A 77 -3.99 -9.59 -9.68
CA LEU A 77 -4.62 -8.60 -10.54
C LEU A 77 -4.49 -8.97 -12.02
N LYS A 78 -3.32 -9.40 -12.50
CA LYS A 78 -3.12 -9.85 -13.89
C LYS A 78 -3.99 -11.04 -14.26
N LEU A 79 -4.26 -11.96 -13.33
CA LEU A 79 -5.15 -13.09 -13.56
C LEU A 79 -6.62 -12.63 -13.62
N LEU A 80 -7.04 -11.77 -12.69
CA LEU A 80 -8.40 -11.22 -12.63
C LEU A 80 -8.72 -10.34 -13.85
N SER A 81 -7.74 -9.59 -14.35
CA SER A 81 -7.87 -8.78 -15.57
C SER A 81 -7.65 -9.58 -16.86
N ARG A 82 -7.48 -10.92 -16.77
CA ARG A 82 -7.25 -11.83 -17.91
C ARG A 82 -6.03 -11.49 -18.77
N ILE A 83 -5.05 -10.79 -18.21
CA ILE A 83 -3.75 -10.53 -18.87
C ILE A 83 -2.91 -11.82 -18.91
N SER A 84 -3.04 -12.66 -17.88
CA SER A 84 -2.38 -13.97 -17.84
C SER A 84 -3.36 -15.04 -17.40
N GLU A 85 -3.19 -16.26 -17.90
CA GLU A 85 -3.97 -17.42 -17.45
C GLU A 85 -3.36 -18.04 -16.19
N PRO A 86 -4.18 -18.61 -15.29
CA PRO A 86 -3.66 -19.37 -14.16
C PRO A 86 -2.97 -20.65 -14.62
N THR A 87 -2.04 -21.17 -13.80
CA THR A 87 -1.42 -22.48 -14.05
C THR A 87 -2.41 -23.61 -13.69
N THR A 88 -3.13 -23.45 -12.59
CA THR A 88 -4.22 -24.34 -12.14
C THR A 88 -5.31 -23.51 -11.47
N GLY A 89 -6.50 -24.10 -11.34
CA GLY A 89 -7.67 -23.45 -10.73
C GLY A 89 -8.55 -22.71 -11.74
N ARG A 90 -9.56 -22.00 -11.24
CA ARG A 90 -10.56 -21.32 -12.09
C ARG A 90 -10.93 -19.94 -11.53
N ILE A 91 -11.14 -18.98 -12.44
CA ILE A 91 -11.70 -17.66 -12.13
C ILE A 91 -13.02 -17.53 -12.90
N SER A 92 -14.10 -17.21 -12.19
CA SER A 92 -15.41 -16.88 -12.76
C SER A 92 -15.73 -15.42 -12.51
N LEU A 93 -16.07 -14.67 -13.57
CA LEU A 93 -16.37 -13.24 -13.52
C LEU A 93 -17.74 -13.00 -14.17
N ARG A 94 -18.61 -12.23 -13.52
CA ARG A 94 -19.93 -11.83 -14.02
C ARG A 94 -19.93 -10.33 -14.29
N GLY A 95 -19.83 -9.97 -15.57
CA GLY A 95 -19.75 -8.58 -16.03
C GLY A 95 -18.45 -8.26 -16.77
N ARG A 96 -18.34 -7.04 -17.28
CA ARG A 96 -17.11 -6.52 -17.90
C ARG A 96 -16.14 -6.14 -16.79
N VAL A 97 -14.88 -6.52 -16.99
CA VAL A 97 -13.77 -6.11 -16.13
C VAL A 97 -12.98 -5.03 -16.86
N ALA A 98 -12.83 -3.87 -16.23
CA ALA A 98 -11.83 -2.89 -16.65
C ALA A 98 -10.71 -2.82 -15.62
N SER A 99 -9.49 -2.58 -16.08
CA SER A 99 -8.32 -2.48 -15.23
C SER A 99 -7.56 -1.18 -15.49
N LEU A 100 -7.29 -0.44 -14.42
CA LEU A 100 -6.44 0.76 -14.44
C LEU A 100 -4.94 0.42 -14.35
N LEU A 101 -4.57 -0.86 -14.45
CA LEU A 101 -3.16 -1.30 -14.45
C LEU A 101 -2.37 -0.80 -15.67
N GLU A 102 -3.06 -0.50 -16.76
CA GLU A 102 -2.46 -0.22 -18.06
C GLU A 102 -2.98 1.09 -18.67
N VAL A 103 -3.24 2.10 -17.82
CA VAL A 103 -3.74 3.40 -18.29
C VAL A 103 -2.78 4.00 -19.32
N GLY A 104 -3.27 4.18 -20.55
CA GLY A 104 -2.52 4.70 -21.69
C GLY A 104 -2.05 3.63 -22.69
N THR A 105 -2.08 2.34 -22.33
CA THR A 105 -1.86 1.28 -23.32
C THR A 105 -2.99 1.31 -24.34
N GLY A 106 -2.64 1.27 -25.63
CA GLY A 106 -3.59 1.41 -26.73
C GLY A 106 -3.79 2.83 -27.26
N PHE A 107 -3.13 3.86 -26.71
CA PHE A 107 -3.02 5.14 -27.42
C PHE A 107 -2.13 4.96 -28.65
N HIS A 108 -2.58 5.52 -29.78
CA HIS A 108 -1.84 5.54 -31.02
C HIS A 108 -1.10 6.88 -31.18
N PRO A 109 0.25 6.91 -31.27
CA PRO A 109 1.05 8.15 -31.26
C PRO A 109 0.70 9.16 -32.36
N GLU A 110 0.31 8.65 -33.53
CA GLU A 110 -0.04 9.48 -34.69
C GLU A 110 -1.47 10.04 -34.66
N LEU A 111 -2.34 9.50 -33.79
CA LEU A 111 -3.72 9.97 -33.67
C LEU A 111 -3.80 11.17 -32.71
N THR A 112 -4.79 12.03 -32.94
CA THR A 112 -5.12 13.16 -32.07
C THR A 112 -5.62 12.70 -30.71
N GLY A 113 -5.66 13.59 -29.72
CA GLY A 113 -6.29 13.30 -28.42
C GLY A 113 -7.75 12.85 -28.58
N ARG A 114 -8.51 13.53 -29.44
CA ARG A 114 -9.89 13.18 -29.78
C ARG A 114 -10.02 11.75 -30.28
N GLU A 115 -9.22 11.37 -31.27
CA GLU A 115 -9.25 10.03 -31.85
C GLU A 115 -8.80 8.97 -30.82
N ASN A 116 -7.84 9.30 -29.97
CA ASN A 116 -7.40 8.43 -28.89
C ASN A 116 -8.45 8.21 -27.81
N ILE A 117 -9.30 9.21 -27.50
CA ILE A 117 -10.46 9.00 -26.60
C ILE A 117 -11.37 7.91 -27.17
N TYR A 118 -11.67 7.96 -28.47
CA TYR A 118 -12.52 6.96 -29.11
C TYR A 118 -11.85 5.58 -29.21
N LEU A 119 -10.58 5.54 -29.62
CA LEU A 119 -9.82 4.30 -29.75
C LEU A 119 -9.66 3.62 -28.40
N ASN A 120 -9.17 4.35 -27.39
CA ASN A 120 -8.88 3.78 -26.09
C ASN A 120 -10.17 3.44 -25.32
N GLY A 121 -11.20 4.28 -25.40
CA GLY A 121 -12.51 3.96 -24.86
C GLY A 121 -13.06 2.64 -25.42
N ALA A 122 -12.93 2.43 -26.73
CA ALA A 122 -13.35 1.17 -27.37
C ALA A 122 -12.48 -0.03 -26.92
N VAL A 123 -11.16 0.14 -26.83
CA VAL A 123 -10.23 -0.90 -26.34
C VAL A 123 -10.57 -1.31 -24.90
N LEU A 124 -10.95 -0.35 -24.05
CA LEU A 124 -11.34 -0.60 -22.67
C LEU A 124 -12.79 -1.11 -22.53
N GLY A 125 -13.54 -1.23 -23.63
CA GLY A 125 -14.87 -1.85 -23.67
C GLY A 125 -16.06 -0.90 -23.63
N MET A 126 -15.86 0.38 -23.93
CA MET A 126 -16.94 1.35 -24.14
C MET A 126 -17.49 1.25 -25.57
N SER A 127 -18.81 1.28 -25.70
CA SER A 127 -19.48 1.50 -26.97
C SER A 127 -19.27 2.93 -27.46
N LYS A 128 -19.33 3.14 -28.78
CA LYS A 128 -19.21 4.48 -29.38
C LYS A 128 -20.23 5.48 -28.79
N ALA A 129 -21.43 5.00 -28.43
CA ALA A 129 -22.48 5.83 -27.83
C ALA A 129 -22.15 6.23 -26.38
N GLU A 130 -21.55 5.32 -25.59
CA GLU A 130 -21.05 5.64 -24.24
C GLU A 130 -19.94 6.69 -24.31
N ILE A 131 -18.99 6.53 -25.25
CA ILE A 131 -17.88 7.48 -25.44
C ILE A 131 -18.42 8.85 -25.84
N ALA A 132 -19.31 8.93 -26.82
CA ALA A 132 -19.87 10.20 -27.29
C ALA A 132 -20.62 10.95 -26.18
N ARG A 133 -21.34 10.23 -25.32
CA ARG A 133 -22.07 10.84 -24.19
C ARG A 133 -21.15 11.46 -23.15
N LYS A 134 -19.98 10.86 -22.92
CA LYS A 134 -19.02 11.28 -21.89
C LYS A 134 -17.87 12.10 -22.44
N PHE A 135 -17.86 12.37 -23.74
CA PHE A 135 -16.73 12.97 -24.42
C PHE A 135 -16.33 14.30 -23.76
N ASP A 136 -17.31 15.17 -23.52
CA ASP A 136 -17.05 16.50 -22.94
C ASP A 136 -16.57 16.39 -21.48
N GLU A 137 -17.12 15.46 -20.68
CA GLU A 137 -16.67 15.18 -19.32
C GLU A 137 -15.22 14.65 -19.30
N ILE A 138 -14.85 13.77 -20.23
CA ILE A 138 -13.49 13.25 -20.38
C ILE A 138 -12.53 14.39 -20.73
N VAL A 139 -12.91 15.26 -21.66
CA VAL A 139 -12.08 16.39 -22.09
C VAL A 139 -11.88 17.38 -20.95
N ASP A 140 -12.94 17.77 -20.25
CA ASP A 140 -12.89 18.68 -19.10
C ASP A 140 -12.03 18.09 -17.97
N PHE A 141 -12.25 16.82 -17.62
CA PHE A 141 -11.47 16.14 -16.58
C PHE A 141 -9.98 16.08 -16.92
N SER A 142 -9.63 15.82 -18.18
CA SER A 142 -8.24 15.72 -18.64
C SER A 142 -7.48 17.04 -18.65
N GLU A 143 -8.19 18.17 -18.71
CA GLU A 143 -7.63 19.53 -18.88
C GLU A 143 -6.77 19.69 -20.15
N VAL A 144 -7.00 18.89 -21.20
CA VAL A 144 -6.24 18.95 -22.47
C VAL A 144 -7.01 19.55 -23.65
N GLU A 145 -8.15 20.21 -23.40
CA GLU A 145 -9.07 20.72 -24.43
C GLU A 145 -8.36 21.47 -25.58
N ARG A 146 -7.44 22.38 -25.26
CA ARG A 146 -6.69 23.17 -26.26
C ARG A 146 -5.79 22.34 -27.18
N PHE A 147 -5.43 21.13 -26.78
CA PHE A 147 -4.53 20.22 -27.50
C PHE A 147 -5.25 19.00 -28.07
N LEU A 148 -6.57 18.96 -27.98
CA LEU A 148 -7.38 17.78 -28.28
C LEU A 148 -7.23 17.30 -29.73
N ASP A 149 -7.05 18.24 -30.67
CA ASP A 149 -6.84 17.95 -32.09
C ASP A 149 -5.35 17.89 -32.48
N THR A 150 -4.45 17.81 -31.49
CA THR A 150 -3.01 17.60 -31.69
C THR A 150 -2.65 16.12 -31.53
N PRO A 151 -1.79 15.53 -32.38
CA PRO A 151 -1.32 14.16 -32.21
C PRO A 151 -0.68 13.91 -30.84
N VAL A 152 -1.03 12.81 -30.18
CA VAL A 152 -0.60 12.53 -28.79
C VAL A 152 0.91 12.36 -28.65
N LYS A 153 1.66 12.03 -29.72
CA LYS A 153 3.13 12.06 -29.70
C LYS A 153 3.74 13.44 -29.39
N ARG A 154 2.96 14.51 -29.52
CA ARG A 154 3.36 15.89 -29.18
C ARG A 154 2.91 16.32 -27.79
N TYR A 155 2.21 15.45 -27.06
CA TYR A 155 1.79 15.75 -25.70
C TYR A 155 3.00 15.70 -24.77
N SER A 156 2.97 16.51 -23.72
CA SER A 156 3.84 16.25 -22.58
C SER A 156 3.46 14.91 -21.94
N SER A 157 4.38 14.31 -21.19
CA SER A 157 4.08 13.10 -20.41
C SER A 157 2.87 13.30 -19.48
N GLY A 158 2.75 14.48 -18.87
CA GLY A 158 1.60 14.82 -18.02
C GLY A 158 0.28 14.85 -18.79
N MET A 159 0.22 15.51 -19.94
CA MET A 159 -0.98 15.55 -20.77
C MET A 159 -1.40 14.16 -21.26
N TYR A 160 -0.43 13.36 -21.68
CA TYR A 160 -0.67 11.98 -22.13
C TYR A 160 -1.35 11.17 -21.02
N VAL A 161 -0.78 11.20 -19.82
CA VAL A 161 -1.30 10.41 -18.70
C VAL A 161 -2.64 10.96 -18.19
N ARG A 162 -2.81 12.29 -18.14
CA ARG A 162 -4.10 12.91 -17.78
C ARG A 162 -5.22 12.49 -18.71
N LEU A 163 -4.99 12.50 -20.02
CA LEU A 163 -6.00 12.08 -21.00
C LEU A 163 -6.31 10.58 -20.88
N ALA A 164 -5.28 9.74 -20.77
CA ALA A 164 -5.45 8.30 -20.59
C ALA A 164 -6.27 7.99 -19.32
N PHE A 165 -5.96 8.67 -18.22
CA PHE A 165 -6.69 8.52 -16.97
C PHE A 165 -8.14 9.04 -17.09
N ALA A 166 -8.34 10.17 -17.74
CA ALA A 166 -9.67 10.75 -17.92
C ALA A 166 -10.60 9.79 -18.65
N VAL A 167 -10.13 9.14 -19.72
CA VAL A 167 -10.89 8.08 -20.40
C VAL A 167 -11.21 6.97 -19.40
N ALA A 168 -10.19 6.46 -18.71
CA ALA A 168 -10.32 5.31 -17.82
C ALA A 168 -11.25 5.56 -16.61
N ALA A 169 -11.24 6.77 -16.05
CA ALA A 169 -12.08 7.17 -14.92
C ALA A 169 -13.56 7.36 -15.29
N HIS A 170 -13.87 7.50 -16.59
CA HIS A 170 -15.25 7.60 -17.10
C HIS A 170 -15.79 6.27 -17.64
N LEU A 171 -15.03 5.17 -17.48
CA LEU A 171 -15.54 3.83 -17.72
C LEU A 171 -16.60 3.43 -16.70
N GLU A 172 -17.56 2.62 -17.15
CA GLU A 172 -18.63 2.04 -16.32
C GLU A 172 -18.67 0.53 -16.45
N PRO A 173 -17.61 -0.16 -16.01
CA PRO A 173 -17.62 -1.60 -15.93
C PRO A 173 -18.41 -2.04 -14.68
N GLU A 174 -18.86 -3.28 -14.70
CA GLU A 174 -19.46 -3.93 -13.53
C GLU A 174 -18.38 -4.22 -12.47
N ILE A 175 -17.14 -4.48 -12.91
CA ILE A 175 -15.97 -4.75 -12.06
C ILE A 175 -14.81 -3.84 -12.47
N LEU A 176 -14.32 -3.02 -11.54
CA LEU A 176 -13.16 -2.16 -11.74
C LEU A 176 -11.96 -2.65 -10.92
N VAL A 177 -10.83 -2.89 -11.59
CA VAL A 177 -9.55 -3.20 -10.96
C VAL A 177 -8.68 -1.95 -10.94
N VAL A 178 -8.17 -1.60 -9.78
CA VAL A 178 -7.42 -0.38 -9.51
C VAL A 178 -6.10 -0.74 -8.84
N ASP A 179 -5.00 -0.24 -9.39
CA ASP A 179 -3.66 -0.37 -8.82
C ASP A 179 -3.14 1.01 -8.43
N GLU A 180 -2.35 1.05 -7.36
CA GLU A 180 -1.84 2.24 -6.65
C GLU A 180 -1.05 3.23 -7.50
N VAL A 181 -0.74 2.86 -8.75
CA VAL A 181 -0.18 3.72 -9.79
C VAL A 181 -1.11 4.89 -10.16
N LEU A 182 -2.27 5.04 -9.51
CA LEU A 182 -3.11 6.25 -9.56
C LEU A 182 -2.36 7.55 -9.20
N ALA A 183 -1.15 7.48 -8.62
CA ALA A 183 -0.29 8.64 -8.35
C ALA A 183 0.38 9.24 -9.60
N VAL A 184 -0.34 9.35 -10.71
CA VAL A 184 0.14 9.99 -11.94
C VAL A 184 -0.46 11.39 -12.11
N GLY A 185 0.37 12.35 -12.51
CA GLY A 185 0.01 13.78 -12.57
C GLY A 185 0.45 14.55 -11.32
N ASP A 186 0.08 15.83 -11.25
CA ASP A 186 0.30 16.68 -10.07
C ASP A 186 -0.73 16.39 -8.97
N ALA A 187 -0.48 16.96 -7.77
CA ALA A 187 -1.32 16.77 -6.59
C ALA A 187 -2.79 17.20 -6.79
N GLN A 188 -3.05 18.19 -7.65
CA GLN A 188 -4.42 18.65 -7.93
C GLN A 188 -5.16 17.62 -8.79
N PHE A 189 -4.50 17.08 -9.81
CA PHE A 189 -5.05 16.01 -10.64
C PHE A 189 -5.25 14.71 -9.85
N GLN A 190 -4.29 14.32 -8.99
CA GLN A 190 -4.43 13.16 -8.11
C GLN A 190 -5.65 13.27 -7.20
N LYS A 191 -5.92 14.46 -6.64
CA LYS A 191 -7.12 14.70 -5.83
C LYS A 191 -8.41 14.53 -6.64
N LYS A 192 -8.44 14.99 -7.90
CA LYS A 192 -9.57 14.74 -8.82
C LYS A 192 -9.75 13.25 -9.10
N CYS A 193 -8.65 12.52 -9.30
CA CYS A 193 -8.67 11.07 -9.50
C CYS A 193 -9.27 10.33 -8.30
N LEU A 194 -8.83 10.65 -7.09
CA LEU A 194 -9.36 10.05 -5.86
C LEU A 194 -10.84 10.35 -5.68
N GLY A 195 -11.27 11.60 -5.87
CA GLY A 195 -12.70 11.96 -5.79
C GLY A 195 -13.54 11.20 -6.82
N LYS A 196 -13.08 11.07 -8.06
CA LYS A 196 -13.79 10.27 -9.07
C LYS A 196 -13.83 8.79 -8.71
N MET A 197 -12.77 8.24 -8.10
CA MET A 197 -12.77 6.86 -7.62
C MET A 197 -13.76 6.67 -6.48
N GLU A 198 -13.90 7.63 -5.56
CA GLU A 198 -14.93 7.63 -4.51
C GLU A 198 -16.36 7.66 -5.11
N ASP A 199 -16.61 8.49 -6.12
CA ASP A 199 -17.89 8.53 -6.83
C ASP A 199 -18.21 7.18 -7.49
N VAL A 200 -17.23 6.58 -8.17
CA VAL A 200 -17.34 5.24 -8.78
C VAL A 200 -17.65 4.20 -7.70
N SER A 201 -16.99 4.30 -6.54
CA SER A 201 -17.15 3.42 -5.40
C SER A 201 -18.55 3.50 -4.76
N SER A 202 -19.18 4.68 -4.78
CA SER A 202 -20.52 4.90 -4.24
C SER A 202 -21.67 4.49 -5.19
N SER A 203 -21.37 4.31 -6.47
CA SER A 203 -22.35 3.96 -7.52
C SER A 203 -22.81 2.49 -7.54
N GLY A 204 -22.45 1.70 -6.52
CA GLY A 204 -22.81 0.28 -6.42
C GLY A 204 -21.95 -0.66 -7.27
N ARG A 205 -20.84 -0.17 -7.83
CA ARG A 205 -19.89 -0.96 -8.62
C ARG A 205 -19.00 -1.81 -7.73
N THR A 206 -18.56 -2.95 -8.27
CA THR A 206 -17.58 -3.79 -7.59
C THR A 206 -16.18 -3.28 -7.88
N VAL A 207 -15.38 -3.03 -6.84
CA VAL A 207 -14.02 -2.48 -6.98
C VAL A 207 -13.02 -3.41 -6.33
N LEU A 208 -11.94 -3.72 -7.05
CA LEU A 208 -10.75 -4.38 -6.52
C LEU A 208 -9.62 -3.35 -6.46
N PHE A 209 -9.19 -3.02 -5.25
CA PHE A 209 -8.18 -1.98 -5.02
C PHE A 209 -6.91 -2.60 -4.42
N VAL A 210 -5.77 -2.40 -5.07
CA VAL A 210 -4.45 -2.76 -4.51
C VAL A 210 -3.73 -1.48 -4.11
N SER A 211 -3.30 -1.40 -2.85
CA SER A 211 -2.43 -0.34 -2.36
C SER A 211 -1.57 -0.81 -1.19
N HIS A 212 -0.37 -0.24 -1.06
CA HIS A 212 0.48 -0.35 0.12
C HIS A 212 0.14 0.70 1.19
N GLN A 213 -0.69 1.70 0.87
CA GLN A 213 -1.19 2.71 1.82
C GLN A 213 -2.50 2.23 2.46
N MET A 214 -2.42 1.82 3.74
CA MET A 214 -3.57 1.31 4.48
C MET A 214 -4.68 2.35 4.67
N SER A 215 -4.34 3.63 4.75
CA SER A 215 -5.30 4.74 4.80
C SER A 215 -6.20 4.78 3.56
N SER A 216 -5.62 4.62 2.37
CA SER A 216 -6.36 4.57 1.11
C SER A 216 -7.24 3.32 1.04
N VAL A 217 -6.73 2.18 1.49
CA VAL A 217 -7.48 0.92 1.53
C VAL A 217 -8.69 1.04 2.46
N THR A 218 -8.50 1.52 3.68
CA THR A 218 -9.59 1.67 4.67
C THR A 218 -10.62 2.73 4.27
N THR A 219 -10.20 3.79 3.57
CA THR A 219 -11.12 4.85 3.09
C THR A 219 -11.96 4.38 1.90
N LEU A 220 -11.36 3.68 0.94
CA LEU A 220 -12.01 3.34 -0.33
C LEU A 220 -12.70 1.97 -0.32
N CYS A 221 -12.29 1.06 0.56
CA CYS A 221 -12.79 -0.31 0.59
C CYS A 221 -13.69 -0.57 1.81
N ASN A 222 -14.57 -1.55 1.70
CA ASN A 222 -15.38 -2.08 2.80
C ASN A 222 -14.98 -3.51 3.18
N LYS A 223 -14.23 -4.21 2.32
CA LYS A 223 -13.73 -5.56 2.54
C LYS A 223 -12.23 -5.64 2.28
N GLY A 224 -11.58 -6.62 2.87
CA GLY A 224 -10.15 -6.86 2.71
C GLY A 224 -9.82 -8.30 2.31
N ILE A 225 -8.76 -8.46 1.53
CA ILE A 225 -8.07 -9.73 1.28
C ILE A 225 -6.60 -9.52 1.62
N TRP A 226 -6.09 -10.25 2.60
CA TRP A 226 -4.68 -10.22 2.95
C TRP A 226 -3.94 -11.40 2.32
N LEU A 227 -2.96 -11.08 1.47
CA LEU A 227 -2.07 -12.04 0.83
C LEU A 227 -0.72 -12.14 1.55
N VAL A 228 -0.28 -13.38 1.77
CA VAL A 228 1.04 -13.74 2.31
C VAL A 228 1.65 -14.82 1.44
N ASN A 229 2.83 -14.56 0.87
CA ASN A 229 3.60 -15.52 0.08
C ASN A 229 2.76 -16.25 -1.01
N GLY A 230 1.88 -15.51 -1.68
CA GLY A 230 1.03 -16.03 -2.74
C GLY A 230 -0.22 -16.78 -2.28
N GLN A 231 -0.56 -16.75 -0.99
CA GLN A 231 -1.76 -17.39 -0.42
C GLN A 231 -2.63 -16.36 0.30
N VAL A 232 -3.93 -16.65 0.41
CA VAL A 232 -4.86 -15.84 1.19
C VAL A 232 -4.70 -16.20 2.66
N ALA A 233 -4.23 -15.25 3.47
CA ALA A 233 -4.12 -15.40 4.91
C ALA A 233 -5.46 -15.09 5.60
N MET A 234 -6.17 -14.07 5.11
CA MET A 234 -7.44 -13.63 5.69
C MET A 234 -8.30 -12.91 4.66
N THR A 235 -9.61 -13.05 4.78
CA THR A 235 -10.61 -12.21 4.11
C THR A 235 -11.64 -11.76 5.13
N GLY A 236 -12.21 -10.56 4.97
CA GLY A 236 -13.15 -10.04 5.96
C GLY A 236 -13.45 -8.57 5.78
N ASP A 237 -13.88 -7.94 6.88
CA ASP A 237 -14.01 -6.48 6.95
C ASP A 237 -12.64 -5.81 6.75
N VAL A 238 -12.63 -4.65 6.07
CA VAL A 238 -11.37 -3.96 5.76
C VAL A 238 -10.63 -3.55 7.04
N GLU A 239 -11.33 -3.14 8.09
CA GLU A 239 -10.69 -2.69 9.34
C GLU A 239 -10.01 -3.86 10.05
N GLU A 240 -10.69 -5.01 10.11
CA GLU A 240 -10.16 -6.23 10.71
C GLU A 240 -8.94 -6.76 9.94
N VAL A 241 -9.05 -6.84 8.61
CA VAL A 241 -7.98 -7.35 7.75
C VAL A 241 -6.74 -6.46 7.81
N THR A 242 -6.92 -5.13 7.79
CA THR A 242 -5.80 -4.18 7.89
C THR A 242 -5.17 -4.19 9.28
N SER A 243 -5.96 -4.28 10.35
CA SER A 243 -5.44 -4.43 11.72
C SER A 243 -4.60 -5.70 11.85
N GLN A 244 -5.09 -6.86 11.38
CA GLN A 244 -4.35 -8.12 11.42
C GLN A 244 -3.10 -8.08 10.55
N TYR A 245 -3.17 -7.48 9.36
CA TYR A 245 -2.01 -7.26 8.51
C TYR A 245 -0.92 -6.43 9.21
N MET A 246 -1.30 -5.38 9.93
CA MET A 246 -0.36 -4.52 10.66
C MET A 246 0.29 -5.27 11.84
N LEU A 247 -0.48 -6.09 12.57
CA LEU A 247 -0.01 -6.90 13.70
C LEU A 247 0.96 -8.01 13.29
N HIS A 248 0.65 -8.72 12.20
CA HIS A 248 1.45 -9.86 11.71
C HIS A 248 2.50 -9.47 10.66
N GLY A 249 2.41 -8.24 10.13
CA GLY A 249 3.35 -7.66 9.19
C GLY A 249 4.66 -7.19 9.83
N SER A 250 4.72 -7.08 11.16
CA SER A 250 5.96 -7.08 11.94
C SER A 250 6.13 -8.47 12.53
N ASP A 251 7.32 -9.07 12.45
CA ASP A 251 7.64 -10.15 13.39
C ASP A 251 7.29 -9.64 14.79
N ARG A 252 6.58 -10.41 15.62
CA ARG A 252 6.12 -9.99 16.97
C ARG A 252 7.26 -9.72 17.95
N THR A 253 8.46 -9.55 17.44
CA THR A 253 9.59 -9.01 18.17
C THR A 253 9.28 -7.53 18.38
N GLY A 254 9.31 -7.08 19.64
CA GLY A 254 9.42 -5.65 19.95
C GLY A 254 10.76 -5.07 19.47
N GLU A 255 11.35 -5.60 18.41
CA GLU A 255 12.70 -5.33 17.96
C GLU A 255 12.78 -5.50 16.44
N VAL A 256 13.51 -4.58 15.80
CA VAL A 256 13.89 -4.64 14.39
C VAL A 256 15.38 -4.39 14.29
N ILE A 257 16.09 -5.30 13.61
CA ILE A 257 17.50 -5.14 13.26
C ILE A 257 17.59 -4.71 11.80
N PHE A 258 18.32 -3.65 11.54
CA PHE A 258 18.49 -3.11 10.19
C PHE A 258 19.69 -3.78 9.52
N ASP A 259 19.50 -4.32 8.32
CA ASP A 259 20.60 -4.78 7.48
C ASP A 259 21.46 -3.59 7.05
N GLN A 260 22.78 -3.76 7.08
CA GLN A 260 23.71 -2.69 6.69
C GLN A 260 23.55 -2.36 5.19
N PRO A 261 23.22 -1.10 4.82
CA PRO A 261 23.14 -0.73 3.42
C PRO A 261 24.54 -0.71 2.78
N THR A 262 24.63 -1.15 1.53
CA THR A 262 25.85 -1.15 0.70
C THR A 262 26.33 0.26 0.34
N LYS A 263 25.47 1.28 0.52
CA LYS A 263 25.78 2.71 0.47
C LYS A 263 25.03 3.41 1.59
N SER A 264 25.75 3.88 2.60
CA SER A 264 25.21 4.77 3.62
C SER A 264 25.65 6.20 3.32
N ASN A 265 24.77 7.19 3.50
CA ASN A 265 25.13 8.61 3.41
C ASN A 265 25.85 9.09 4.69
N GLY A 266 26.71 8.25 5.25
CA GLY A 266 27.43 8.48 6.50
C GLY A 266 26.59 8.32 7.77
N PHE A 267 25.38 7.74 7.68
CA PHE A 267 24.51 7.44 8.81
C PHE A 267 23.77 6.12 8.57
N VAL A 268 23.61 5.32 9.63
CA VAL A 268 22.93 4.03 9.57
C VAL A 268 22.12 3.79 10.85
N PHE A 269 20.85 3.40 10.72
CA PHE A 269 20.13 2.77 11.81
C PHE A 269 20.62 1.33 11.98
N LYS A 270 20.73 0.86 13.22
CA LYS A 270 21.20 -0.49 13.55
C LYS A 270 20.10 -1.34 14.17
N ARG A 271 19.35 -0.77 15.11
CA ARG A 271 18.33 -1.47 15.87
C ARG A 271 17.25 -0.51 16.34
N LEU A 272 16.01 -0.95 16.31
CA LEU A 272 14.87 -0.29 16.95
C LEU A 272 14.24 -1.26 17.93
N THR A 273 14.07 -0.86 19.19
CA THR A 273 13.54 -1.72 20.25
C THR A 273 12.42 -1.02 21.03
N LEU A 274 11.29 -1.68 21.18
CA LEU A 274 10.21 -1.34 22.08
C LEU A 274 10.32 -2.16 23.37
N LEU A 275 10.34 -1.45 24.48
CA LEU A 275 10.47 -1.97 25.82
C LEU A 275 9.22 -1.61 26.63
N ASN A 276 8.65 -2.59 27.33
CA ASN A 276 7.56 -2.34 28.27
C ASN A 276 8.06 -1.63 29.55
N GLY A 277 7.13 -1.33 30.46
CA GLY A 277 7.44 -0.73 31.75
C GLY A 277 8.39 -1.54 32.64
N ALA A 278 8.54 -2.85 32.39
CA ALA A 278 9.51 -3.73 33.07
C ALA A 278 10.89 -3.77 32.36
N GLY A 279 11.01 -3.19 31.17
CA GLY A 279 12.23 -3.24 30.35
C GLY A 279 12.36 -4.49 29.49
N GLU A 280 11.28 -5.24 29.29
CA GLU A 280 11.26 -6.42 28.42
C GLU A 280 10.92 -6.00 26.99
N VAL A 281 11.55 -6.65 26.01
CA VAL A 281 11.30 -6.42 24.59
C VAL A 281 9.97 -7.06 24.19
N THR A 282 8.99 -6.25 23.82
CA THR A 282 7.66 -6.74 23.44
C THR A 282 6.94 -5.75 22.53
N SER A 283 6.16 -6.28 21.58
CA SER A 283 5.25 -5.49 20.76
C SER A 283 3.88 -5.28 21.42
N ILE A 284 3.63 -5.85 22.60
CA ILE A 284 2.40 -5.63 23.38
C ILE A 284 2.71 -4.75 24.58
N GLN A 285 1.93 -3.69 24.74
CA GLN A 285 2.14 -2.65 25.75
C GLN A 285 0.86 -2.44 26.56
N ASP A 286 0.99 -2.33 27.89
CA ASP A 286 -0.12 -1.98 28.78
C ASP A 286 -0.33 -0.46 28.75
N VAL A 287 -1.54 -0.01 28.45
CA VAL A 287 -1.92 1.41 28.41
C VAL A 287 -1.56 2.18 29.69
N ARG A 288 -1.46 1.51 30.84
CA ARG A 288 -1.17 2.12 32.16
C ARG A 288 0.32 2.28 32.44
N ARG A 289 1.19 1.79 31.57
CA ARG A 289 2.64 1.81 31.76
C ARG A 289 3.30 2.67 30.69
N PRO A 290 4.43 3.34 31.01
CA PRO A 290 5.21 4.02 30.01
C PRO A 290 5.82 3.01 29.04
N ILE A 291 5.97 3.43 27.79
CA ILE A 291 6.57 2.64 26.71
C ILE A 291 7.91 3.28 26.37
N ARG A 292 8.97 2.48 26.33
CA ARG A 292 10.31 2.98 25.99
C ARG A 292 10.70 2.53 24.59
N LEU A 293 11.10 3.49 23.76
CA LEU A 293 11.63 3.27 22.42
C LEU A 293 13.14 3.53 22.44
N GLN A 294 13.92 2.53 22.05
CA GLN A 294 15.37 2.63 21.93
C GLN A 294 15.78 2.53 20.45
N ILE A 295 16.60 3.49 20.01
CA ILE A 295 17.09 3.59 18.62
C ILE A 295 18.61 3.53 18.67
N GLU A 296 19.19 2.43 18.19
CA GLU A 296 20.63 2.30 17.96
C GLU A 296 20.96 2.77 16.54
N TYR A 297 21.98 3.62 16.42
CA TYR A 297 22.45 4.12 15.13
C TYR A 297 23.97 4.33 15.12
N ALA A 298 24.55 4.49 13.93
CA ALA A 298 25.93 4.88 13.77
C ALA A 298 26.08 6.05 12.79
N SER A 299 27.04 6.92 13.10
CA SER A 299 27.47 8.01 12.24
C SER A 299 28.90 7.75 11.77
N GLU A 300 29.15 7.76 10.47
CA GLU A 300 30.48 7.52 9.87
C GLU A 300 31.37 8.75 9.88
N SER A 301 30.76 9.93 10.02
CA SER A 301 31.41 11.22 10.19
C SER A 301 30.74 12.02 11.28
N THR A 302 31.39 13.07 11.77
CA THR A 302 30.78 13.99 12.73
C THR A 302 29.69 14.81 12.03
N GLN A 303 28.46 14.73 12.52
CA GLN A 303 27.29 15.41 11.95
C GLN A 303 26.88 16.58 12.86
N ARG A 304 26.63 17.74 12.25
CA ARG A 304 26.02 18.89 12.94
C ARG A 304 24.52 18.92 12.61
N ASN A 305 23.70 19.23 13.61
CA ASN A 305 22.24 19.35 13.46
C ASN A 305 21.59 18.06 12.93
N LEU A 306 22.10 16.90 13.34
CA LEU A 306 21.43 15.64 13.06
C LEU A 306 20.17 15.53 13.91
N GLU A 307 19.02 15.44 13.26
CA GLU A 307 17.74 15.18 13.89
C GLU A 307 17.32 13.74 13.64
N ILE A 308 16.97 13.06 14.73
CA ILE A 308 16.31 11.76 14.70
C ILE A 308 14.87 12.02 15.14
N SER A 309 13.96 11.57 14.31
CA SER A 309 12.52 11.68 14.50
C SER A 309 11.93 10.29 14.53
N PHE A 310 10.89 10.12 15.32
CA PHE A 310 9.99 8.99 15.17
C PHE A 310 8.55 9.50 15.15
N LYS A 311 7.70 8.74 14.49
CA LYS A 311 6.29 9.06 14.30
C LYS A 311 5.50 7.79 14.54
N VAL A 312 4.45 7.94 15.34
CA VAL A 312 3.52 6.85 15.65
C VAL A 312 2.27 7.06 14.81
N ASN A 313 1.92 6.05 14.03
CA ASN A 313 0.73 6.03 13.20
C ASN A 313 -0.29 5.03 13.76
N SER A 314 -1.57 5.30 13.58
CA SER A 314 -2.65 4.34 13.88
C SER A 314 -2.63 3.16 12.89
N ALA A 315 -3.43 2.12 13.18
CA ALA A 315 -3.72 1.04 12.23
C ALA A 315 -4.24 1.55 10.86
N MET A 316 -4.92 2.71 10.85
CA MET A 316 -5.42 3.35 9.64
C MET A 316 -4.36 4.19 8.91
N GLY A 317 -3.12 4.22 9.40
CA GLY A 317 -2.02 4.99 8.81
C GLY A 317 -2.07 6.49 9.09
N GLU A 318 -2.97 6.93 9.97
CA GLU A 318 -3.03 8.32 10.41
C GLU A 318 -1.91 8.62 11.40
N ALA A 319 -1.20 9.73 11.22
CA ALA A 319 -0.20 10.17 12.19
C ALA A 319 -0.87 10.59 13.50
N ILE A 320 -0.55 9.90 14.60
CA ILE A 320 -1.01 10.24 15.94
C ILE A 320 -0.15 11.38 16.50
N PHE A 321 1.17 11.20 16.45
CA PHE A 321 2.13 12.23 16.80
C PHE A 321 3.48 11.98 16.12
N THR A 322 4.28 13.04 16.04
CA THR A 322 5.70 12.99 15.69
C THR A 322 6.48 13.59 16.84
N ALA A 323 7.55 12.92 17.22
CA ALA A 323 8.48 13.39 18.21
C ALA A 323 9.87 13.42 17.60
N ASP A 324 10.33 14.64 17.41
CA ASP A 324 11.67 14.95 16.97
C ASP A 324 12.54 15.16 18.20
N ARG A 325 13.83 14.89 18.07
CA ARG A 325 14.82 15.25 19.10
C ARG A 325 15.04 16.78 19.12
N SER A 326 14.01 17.55 19.44
CA SER A 326 13.99 19.02 19.41
C SER A 326 15.06 19.65 20.32
N VAL A 327 15.41 18.99 21.42
CA VAL A 327 16.43 19.43 22.39
C VAL A 327 17.87 19.20 21.90
N SER A 328 18.07 18.61 20.73
CA SER A 328 19.39 18.41 20.11
C SER A 328 19.60 19.18 18.81
N CYS A 329 18.64 20.01 18.40
CA CYS A 329 18.89 21.02 17.39
C CYS A 329 20.10 21.86 17.86
N GLY A 330 21.26 21.68 17.18
CA GLY A 330 22.54 22.30 17.55
C GLY A 330 23.58 21.41 18.26
N LYS A 331 23.26 20.18 18.67
CA LYS A 331 24.25 19.27 19.27
C LYS A 331 25.05 18.54 18.21
N LEU A 332 26.37 18.46 18.42
CA LEU A 332 27.30 17.71 17.58
C LEU A 332 27.11 16.21 17.84
N VAL A 333 26.87 15.42 16.80
CA VAL A 333 26.89 13.96 16.88
C VAL A 333 28.23 13.48 16.34
N GLU A 334 29.06 12.94 17.23
CA GLU A 334 30.39 12.44 16.86
C GLU A 334 30.31 11.18 16.01
N LYS A 335 31.38 10.92 15.24
CA LYS A 335 31.57 9.64 14.57
C LYS A 335 31.56 8.50 15.60
N GLY A 336 30.73 7.48 15.39
CA GLY A 336 30.62 6.35 16.31
C GLY A 336 29.22 5.74 16.35
N SER A 337 29.02 4.82 17.28
CA SER A 337 27.70 4.22 17.56
C SER A 337 27.05 4.94 18.73
N HIS A 338 25.75 5.13 18.64
CA HIS A 338 24.96 5.90 19.58
C HIS A 338 23.64 5.19 19.87
N ILE A 339 23.08 5.48 21.05
CA ILE A 339 21.77 5.00 21.46
C ILE A 339 20.95 6.23 21.86
N ALA A 340 19.78 6.37 21.23
CA ALA A 340 18.76 7.33 21.65
C ALA A 340 17.61 6.58 22.32
N GLU A 341 17.12 7.10 23.43
CA GLU A 341 15.99 6.53 24.16
C GLU A 341 14.90 7.59 24.32
N ILE A 342 13.65 7.16 24.16
CA ILE A 342 12.47 8.02 24.28
C ILE A 342 11.42 7.26 25.08
N GLU A 343 10.74 7.96 25.98
CA GLU A 343 9.65 7.43 26.77
C GLU A 343 8.32 8.06 26.34
N ILE A 344 7.36 7.21 25.97
CA ILE A 344 5.96 7.60 25.75
C ILE A 344 5.25 7.45 27.10
N PRO A 345 4.61 8.50 27.63
CA PRO A 345 3.95 8.44 28.93
C PRO A 345 2.85 7.37 29.00
N ALA A 346 2.63 6.83 30.20
CA ALA A 346 1.46 6.04 30.49
C ALA A 346 0.17 6.83 30.21
N LEU A 347 -0.91 6.12 29.87
CA LEU A 347 -2.22 6.70 29.56
C LEU A 347 -2.15 7.79 28.48
N PHE A 348 -1.29 7.60 27.48
CA PHE A 348 -1.14 8.52 26.34
C PHE A 348 -1.76 7.99 25.05
N LEU A 349 -1.44 6.77 24.66
CA LEU A 349 -2.07 6.11 23.51
C LEU A 349 -3.36 5.41 23.95
N VAL A 350 -4.36 5.39 23.07
CA VAL A 350 -5.57 4.59 23.29
C VAL A 350 -5.30 3.11 22.99
N PRO A 351 -6.11 2.18 23.52
CA PRO A 351 -6.00 0.78 23.13
C PRO A 351 -6.17 0.60 21.61
N GLY A 352 -5.32 -0.21 21.00
CA GLY A 352 -5.30 -0.43 19.55
C GLY A 352 -3.93 -0.74 18.97
N THR A 353 -3.88 -0.90 17.65
CA THR A 353 -2.65 -1.20 16.91
C THR A 353 -2.02 0.06 16.33
N TYR A 354 -0.69 0.11 16.40
CA TYR A 354 0.13 1.24 15.95
C TYR A 354 1.34 0.77 15.15
N SER A 355 1.89 1.66 14.32
CA SER A 355 3.18 1.48 13.68
C SER A 355 4.11 2.67 13.92
N ILE A 356 5.42 2.40 13.84
CA ILE A 356 6.47 3.39 14.01
C ILE A 356 7.13 3.66 12.66
N ASP A 357 7.24 4.94 12.31
CA ASP A 357 8.17 5.45 11.31
C ASP A 357 9.38 6.06 12.03
N ILE A 358 10.57 5.91 11.47
CA ILE A 358 11.78 6.60 11.93
C ILE A 358 12.46 7.34 10.78
N ALA A 359 13.00 8.51 11.05
CA ALA A 359 13.79 9.26 10.08
C ALA A 359 14.99 9.93 10.74
N ALA A 360 16.11 9.96 10.02
CA ALA A 360 17.28 10.76 10.33
C ALA A 360 17.50 11.78 9.22
N HIS A 361 17.60 13.05 9.58
CA HIS A 361 17.77 14.13 8.61
C HIS A 361 18.61 15.27 9.19
N VAL A 362 19.19 16.05 8.29
CA VAL A 362 19.82 17.34 8.60
C VAL A 362 18.91 18.42 8.03
N PRO A 363 18.25 19.23 8.86
CA PRO A 363 17.26 20.21 8.41
C PRO A 363 17.80 21.10 7.30
N PHE A 364 17.00 21.29 6.25
CA PHE A 364 17.32 22.08 5.04
C PHE A 364 18.52 21.59 4.22
N VAL A 365 19.13 20.45 4.55
CA VAL A 365 20.28 19.90 3.83
C VAL A 365 19.91 18.59 3.14
N GLN A 366 19.56 17.54 3.90
CA GLN A 366 19.29 16.23 3.34
C GLN A 366 18.56 15.30 4.31
N ILE A 367 17.84 14.31 3.77
CA ILE A 367 17.36 13.14 4.50
C ILE A 367 18.45 12.06 4.40
N LEU A 368 18.92 11.57 5.55
CA LEU A 368 19.99 10.57 5.62
C LEU A 368 19.42 9.15 5.56
N ALA A 369 18.33 8.91 6.28
CA ALA A 369 17.61 7.63 6.31
C ALA A 369 16.14 7.87 6.67
N HIS A 370 15.25 7.08 6.08
CA HIS A 370 13.82 7.12 6.39
C HIS A 370 13.24 5.72 6.22
N HIS A 371 12.58 5.23 7.27
CA HIS A 371 11.92 3.93 7.28
C HIS A 371 10.48 4.11 7.76
N GLN A 372 9.55 3.59 6.99
CA GLN A 372 8.12 3.69 7.26
C GLN A 372 7.57 2.35 7.74
N SER A 373 6.67 2.40 8.73
CA SER A 373 5.99 1.25 9.34
C SER A 373 6.97 0.12 9.65
N ILE A 374 8.09 0.48 10.27
CA ILE A 374 9.23 -0.41 10.45
C ILE A 374 8.98 -1.41 11.59
N LEU A 375 8.21 -1.00 12.59
CA LEU A 375 7.85 -1.80 13.76
C LEU A 375 6.38 -1.51 14.11
N SER A 376 5.58 -2.57 14.28
CA SER A 376 4.19 -2.45 14.77
C SER A 376 4.07 -2.94 16.21
N PHE A 377 3.13 -2.36 16.94
CA PHE A 377 2.85 -2.72 18.33
C PHE A 377 1.38 -2.50 18.70
N GLU A 378 0.95 -3.13 19.77
CA GLU A 378 -0.41 -3.11 20.29
C GLU A 378 -0.43 -2.51 21.69
N ILE A 379 -1.41 -1.64 21.94
CA ILE A 379 -1.75 -1.14 23.26
C ILE A 379 -2.97 -1.91 23.76
N GLU A 380 -2.82 -2.62 24.88
CA GLU A 380 -3.88 -3.35 25.54
C GLU A 380 -4.42 -2.59 26.76
N GLU A 381 -5.73 -2.69 26.97
CA GLU A 381 -6.42 -2.20 28.16
C GLU A 381 -6.51 -3.30 29.22
N THR A 382 -5.52 -3.40 30.09
CA THR A 382 -5.45 -4.45 31.12
C THR A 382 -6.04 -4.01 32.47
N GLY A 383 -7.15 -3.28 32.43
CA GLY A 383 -7.95 -2.94 33.61
C GLY A 383 -7.67 -1.57 34.20
N SER A 384 -7.46 -0.55 33.38
CA SER A 384 -7.55 0.84 33.82
C SER A 384 -8.99 1.16 34.26
N PRO A 385 -9.20 2.22 35.07
CA PRO A 385 -10.55 2.72 35.37
C PRO A 385 -11.39 3.04 34.13
N ARG A 386 -10.75 3.23 32.97
CA ARG A 386 -11.44 3.48 31.69
C ARG A 386 -11.90 2.21 30.99
N ALA A 387 -11.45 1.02 31.41
CA ALA A 387 -11.91 -0.26 30.85
C ALA A 387 -13.45 -0.43 30.87
N MET A 388 -14.15 0.25 31.80
CA MET A 388 -15.61 0.28 31.88
C MET A 388 -16.32 0.99 30.71
N TYR A 389 -15.61 1.80 29.93
CA TYR A 389 -16.15 2.52 28.76
C TYR A 389 -15.84 1.78 27.44
N HIS A 390 -15.71 0.45 27.49
CA HIS A 390 -15.49 -0.39 26.33
C HIS A 390 -16.52 -0.10 25.22
N GLY A 391 -16.06 0.14 24.00
CA GLY A 391 -16.93 0.43 22.84
C GLY A 391 -17.40 1.89 22.69
N GLN A 392 -16.93 2.82 23.53
CA GLN A 392 -17.12 4.26 23.29
C GLN A 392 -15.95 4.88 22.50
N ALA A 393 -16.23 5.92 21.71
CA ALA A 393 -15.24 6.61 20.91
C ALA A 393 -14.26 7.40 21.79
N TYR A 394 -13.13 6.80 22.14
CA TYR A 394 -11.99 7.53 22.66
C TYR A 394 -11.46 8.48 21.57
N GLY A 395 -10.94 9.64 21.95
CA GLY A 395 -10.13 10.46 21.04
C GLY A 395 -8.86 9.71 20.60
N LYS A 396 -7.97 10.35 19.83
CA LYS A 396 -6.75 9.69 19.32
C LYS A 396 -5.65 9.47 20.38
N VAL A 397 -5.71 10.24 21.46
CA VAL A 397 -4.81 10.16 22.60
C VAL A 397 -5.61 10.28 23.89
N LEU A 398 -5.08 9.66 24.94
CA LEU A 398 -5.49 9.86 26.31
C LEU A 398 -4.59 10.94 26.92
N VAL A 399 -5.19 11.87 27.67
CA VAL A 399 -4.44 12.86 28.43
C VAL A 399 -5.03 12.90 29.83
N ASP A 400 -4.18 12.78 30.84
CA ASP A 400 -4.56 12.94 32.23
C ASP A 400 -4.33 14.38 32.66
N PHE A 401 -5.39 15.19 32.62
CA PHE A 401 -5.36 16.56 33.13
C PHE A 401 -5.71 16.58 34.61
N PRO A 402 -5.09 17.43 35.44
CA PRO A 402 -5.47 17.55 36.85
C PRO A 402 -6.84 18.23 36.98
N TRP A 403 -7.84 17.52 37.48
CA TRP A 403 -9.16 18.08 37.83
C TRP A 403 -9.13 18.62 39.26
N ARG A 404 -9.74 19.79 39.49
CA ARG A 404 -9.91 20.39 40.81
C ARG A 404 -11.40 20.53 41.09
N GLU A 405 -11.88 19.84 42.10
CA GLU A 405 -13.28 19.93 42.55
C GLU A 405 -13.36 20.69 43.86
N GLN A 406 -14.33 21.59 43.97
CA GLN A 406 -14.66 22.29 45.21
C GLN A 406 -16.10 21.98 45.58
N ILE A 407 -16.29 21.28 46.72
CA ILE A 407 -17.62 21.01 47.26
C ILE A 407 -18.19 22.33 47.80
N THR A 408 -19.20 22.87 47.15
CA THR A 408 -19.98 23.99 47.68
C THR A 408 -21.01 23.43 48.65
N SER A 409 -20.76 23.58 49.95
CA SER A 409 -21.79 23.30 50.96
C SER A 409 -22.87 24.38 50.85
N SER A 410 -24.05 24.02 50.34
CA SER A 410 -25.26 24.74 50.68
C SER A 410 -25.50 24.54 52.17
N ARG A 411 -25.28 25.59 52.96
CA ARG A 411 -25.88 25.68 54.29
C ARG A 411 -27.39 25.59 54.09
N ILE A 412 -27.94 24.39 54.26
CA ILE A 412 -29.35 24.25 54.59
C ILE A 412 -29.44 24.74 56.04
N ILE A 413 -30.14 25.88 56.19
CA ILE A 413 -30.36 26.62 57.43
C ILE A 413 -31.03 25.72 58.48
#